data_AF-A0AAU9VUP8-F1
#
_entry.id   AF-A0AAU9VUP8-F1
#
_cell.length_a   1.000
_cell.length_b   1.000
_cell.length_c   1.000
_cell.angle_alpha   90.00
_cell.angle_beta   90.00
_cell.angle_gamma   90.00
#
_symmetry.space_group_name_H-M   'P 1'
#
loop_
_entity.id
_entity.type
_entity.pdbx_description
1 polymer ?
#
loop_
_entity_poly.entity_id
_entity_poly.type
_entity_poly.pdbx_seq_one_letter_code
_entity_poly.pdbx_strand_id
1 'polypeptide(L)'
;MPQLVSLVNVSLFCEQLIKYECFSSNMEFAFWVSRDSVERTYWGRAAPDSSKCACGMNNTCASKDEVYNCNTERSLLKIDFGDSFDR
;
A
#
# COMPACT_ATOMS: atom_id res chain seq x y z
N MET A 1 6.11 17.94 -12.17
CA MET A 1 4.78 18.52 -11.80
C MET A 1 4.96 19.57 -10.71
N PRO A 2 5.28 20.84 -11.04
CA PRO A 2 5.63 21.85 -10.04
C PRO A 2 4.46 22.24 -9.11
N GLN A 3 3.25 22.34 -9.67
CA GLN A 3 2.06 22.77 -8.93
C GLN A 3 1.67 21.81 -7.79
N LEU A 4 1.73 20.49 -8.02
CA LEU A 4 1.48 19.46 -7.00
C LEU A 4 2.54 19.41 -5.90
N VAL A 5 3.79 19.79 -6.21
CA VAL A 5 4.86 19.88 -5.21
C VAL A 5 4.64 21.09 -4.33
N SER A 6 4.37 22.25 -4.92
CA SER A 6 4.05 23.47 -4.15
C SER A 6 2.86 23.27 -3.23
N LEU A 7 1.78 22.63 -3.71
CA LEU A 7 0.60 22.36 -2.90
C LEU A 7 0.89 21.47 -1.68
N VAL A 8 1.66 20.39 -1.87
CA VAL A 8 2.06 19.53 -0.74
C VAL A 8 2.91 20.31 0.26
N ASN A 9 3.88 21.10 -0.20
CA ASN A 9 4.79 21.85 0.67
C ASN A 9 4.10 22.93 1.54
N VAL A 10 2.96 23.48 1.09
CA VAL A 10 2.20 24.49 1.86
C VAL A 10 1.06 23.89 2.68
N SER A 11 0.78 22.59 2.52
CA SER A 11 -0.32 21.92 3.22
C SER A 11 0.15 21.46 4.60
N LEU A 12 -0.74 21.56 5.59
CA LEU A 12 -0.48 21.02 6.94
C LEU A 12 -0.47 19.48 6.95
N PHE A 13 -1.25 18.86 6.05
CA PHE A 13 -1.39 17.42 5.92
C PHE A 13 -1.52 17.04 4.45
N CYS A 14 -0.90 15.93 4.06
CA CYS A 14 -1.08 15.30 2.75
C CYS A 14 -1.41 13.81 2.96
N GLU A 15 -2.36 13.32 2.18
CA GLU A 15 -2.81 11.94 2.22
C GLU A 15 -2.93 11.46 0.77
N GLN A 16 -2.40 10.28 0.48
CA GLN A 16 -2.52 9.62 -0.81
C GLN A 16 -3.15 8.25 -0.63
N LEU A 17 -4.12 7.92 -1.48
CA LEU A 17 -4.68 6.58 -1.53
C LEU A 17 -3.85 5.67 -2.44
N ILE A 18 -3.52 4.48 -1.95
CA ILE A 18 -2.99 3.39 -2.78
C ILE A 18 -3.96 2.22 -2.73
N LYS A 19 -4.34 1.72 -3.91
CA LYS A 19 -5.24 0.59 -4.09
C LYS A 19 -4.62 -0.39 -5.07
N TYR A 20 -4.49 -1.65 -4.66
CA TYR A 20 -4.11 -2.75 -5.53
C TYR A 20 -5.25 -3.76 -5.60
N GLU A 21 -5.86 -3.87 -6.78
CA GLU A 21 -6.88 -4.88 -7.08
C GLU A 21 -6.21 -6.10 -7.71
N CYS A 22 -6.51 -7.29 -7.19
CA CYS A 22 -5.77 -8.50 -7.54
C CYS A 22 -6.66 -9.73 -7.64
N PHE A 23 -6.18 -10.71 -8.42
CA PHE A 23 -6.76 -12.04 -8.55
C PHE A 23 -5.63 -13.06 -8.53
N SER A 24 -5.49 -13.81 -7.43
CA SER A 24 -4.41 -14.80 -7.24
C SER A 24 -3.01 -14.25 -7.59
N SER A 25 -2.67 -13.07 -7.05
CA SER A 25 -1.41 -12.37 -7.36
C SER A 25 -0.46 -12.45 -6.17
N ASN A 26 0.81 -12.82 -6.42
CA ASN A 26 1.85 -12.76 -5.40
C ASN A 26 2.48 -11.36 -5.37
N MET A 27 2.39 -10.70 -4.22
CA MET A 27 2.92 -9.37 -3.94
C MET A 27 4.32 -9.36 -3.30
N GLU A 28 4.96 -10.51 -3.14
CA GLU A 28 6.31 -10.64 -2.53
C GLU A 28 7.37 -9.74 -3.21
N PHE A 29 7.20 -9.45 -4.50
CA PHE A 29 8.07 -8.56 -5.27
C PHE A 29 7.34 -7.30 -5.79
N ALA A 30 6.13 -7.03 -5.30
CA ALA A 30 5.34 -5.89 -5.73
C ALA A 30 5.68 -4.63 -4.92
N PHE A 31 5.84 -3.51 -5.63
CA PHE A 31 6.11 -2.21 -5.04
C PHE A 31 5.31 -1.12 -5.75
N TRP A 32 5.10 -0.01 -5.05
CA TRP A 32 4.71 1.26 -5.64
C TRP A 32 5.89 2.23 -5.59
N VAL A 33 5.88 3.24 -6.45
CA VAL A 33 6.95 4.24 -6.53
C VAL A 33 6.43 5.53 -5.92
N SER A 34 7.11 6.04 -4.89
CA SER A 34 6.77 7.31 -4.25
C SER A 34 7.20 8.51 -5.09
N ARG A 35 6.73 9.70 -4.72
CA ARG A 35 6.99 10.95 -5.43
C ARG A 35 8.49 11.24 -5.64
N ASP A 36 9.30 10.87 -4.66
CA ASP A 36 10.76 10.98 -4.63
C ASP A 36 11.46 9.86 -5.44
N SER A 37 10.71 9.08 -6.22
CA SER A 37 11.20 7.98 -7.06
C SER A 37 11.81 6.83 -6.25
N VAL A 38 11.34 6.62 -5.02
CA VAL A 38 11.75 5.52 -4.15
C VAL A 38 10.73 4.39 -4.26
N GLU A 39 11.21 3.15 -4.40
CA GLU A 39 10.36 1.96 -4.34
C GLU A 39 9.90 1.70 -2.91
N ARG A 40 8.60 1.44 -2.74
CA ARG A 40 7.96 1.18 -1.46
C ARG A 40 7.24 -0.16 -1.51
N THR A 41 7.55 -1.04 -0.56
CA THR A 41 7.04 -2.42 -0.48
C THR A 41 5.90 -2.59 0.52
N TYR A 42 5.58 -1.55 1.30
CA TYR A 42 4.42 -1.50 2.18
C TYR A 42 3.20 -0.97 1.42
N TRP A 43 2.01 -1.41 1.77
CA TRP A 43 0.79 -1.07 1.03
C TRP A 43 -0.29 -0.49 1.94
N GLY A 44 -0.89 0.62 1.48
CA GLY A 44 -1.94 1.32 2.21
C GLY A 44 -1.44 1.88 3.55
N ARG A 45 -2.21 1.67 4.62
CA ARG A 45 -1.88 2.13 5.99
C ARG A 45 -0.86 1.24 6.72
N ALA A 46 -0.14 0.39 6.02
CA ALA A 46 0.95 -0.37 6.63
C ALA A 46 2.09 0.57 7.06
N ALA A 47 2.82 0.20 8.12
CA ALA A 47 3.97 0.98 8.55
C ALA A 47 5.04 1.02 7.44
N PRO A 48 5.78 2.13 7.27
CA PRO A 48 6.93 2.17 6.38
C PRO A 48 7.89 1.01 6.65
N ASP A 49 8.50 0.49 5.58
CA ASP A 49 9.46 -0.63 5.60
C ASP A 49 8.95 -1.96 6.20
N SER A 50 7.66 -2.06 6.51
CA SER A 50 7.07 -3.29 7.04
C SER A 50 7.01 -4.44 6.03
N SER A 51 6.99 -4.11 4.73
CA SER A 51 6.69 -5.06 3.65
C SER A 51 5.39 -5.84 3.90
N LYS A 52 4.32 -5.12 4.28
CA LYS A 52 2.98 -5.68 4.52
C LYS A 52 1.88 -4.80 3.94
N CYS A 53 0.66 -5.36 3.82
CA CYS A 53 -0.58 -4.57 3.76
C CYS A 53 -1.04 -4.16 5.17
N ALA A 54 -2.00 -3.22 5.25
CA ALA A 54 -2.67 -2.86 6.50
C ALA A 54 -3.28 -4.08 7.22
N CYS A 55 -3.79 -5.05 6.46
CA CYS A 55 -4.31 -6.31 6.99
C CYS A 55 -3.22 -7.19 7.64
N GLY A 56 -2.03 -7.24 7.06
CA GLY A 56 -0.89 -8.00 7.56
C GLY A 56 -0.27 -7.38 8.81
N MET A 57 -0.45 -6.07 9.02
CA MET A 57 -0.11 -5.41 10.28
C MET A 57 -1.02 -5.86 11.43
N ASN A 58 -2.29 -6.10 11.13
CA ASN A 58 -3.33 -6.39 12.13
C ASN A 58 -3.69 -7.88 12.24
N ASN A 59 -3.05 -8.75 11.47
CA ASN A 59 -3.41 -10.17 11.33
C ASN A 59 -4.88 -10.39 10.93
N THR A 60 -5.39 -9.50 10.08
CA THR A 60 -6.77 -9.52 9.57
C THR A 60 -6.85 -9.85 8.07
N CYS A 61 -5.74 -10.29 7.47
CA CYS A 61 -5.73 -10.83 6.10
C CYS A 61 -6.72 -11.99 5.95
N ALA A 62 -7.20 -12.22 4.73
CA ALA A 62 -8.10 -13.33 4.44
C ALA A 62 -7.49 -14.72 4.75
N SER A 63 -6.16 -14.84 4.74
CA SER A 63 -5.40 -15.95 5.30
C SER A 63 -4.56 -15.44 6.46
N LYS A 64 -4.53 -16.16 7.59
CA LYS A 64 -3.79 -15.72 8.79
C LYS A 64 -2.28 -15.85 8.65
N ASP A 65 -1.81 -16.70 7.74
CA ASP A 65 -0.39 -16.94 7.50
C ASP A 65 0.19 -15.97 6.46
N GLU A 66 -0.61 -15.00 5.98
CA GLU A 66 -0.25 -14.09 4.90
C GLU A 66 -0.13 -12.64 5.36
N VAL A 67 0.82 -11.93 4.78
CA VAL A 67 1.08 -10.50 5.06
C VAL A 67 0.49 -9.55 4.03
N TYR A 68 -0.09 -10.11 2.95
CA TYR A 68 -0.82 -9.40 1.90
C TYR A 68 -2.18 -10.06 1.69
N ASN A 69 -3.24 -9.28 1.47
CA ASN A 69 -4.56 -9.88 1.24
C ASN A 69 -4.62 -10.61 -0.10
N CYS A 70 -3.84 -10.14 -1.07
CA CYS A 70 -3.74 -10.68 -2.43
C CYS A 70 -3.02 -12.02 -2.53
N ASN A 71 -2.12 -12.33 -1.59
CA ASN A 71 -1.33 -13.58 -1.56
C ASN A 71 -2.16 -14.74 -1.03
N THR A 72 -3.29 -15.04 -1.68
CA THR A 72 -4.13 -16.17 -1.26
C THR A 72 -4.73 -16.84 -2.48
N GLU A 73 -4.85 -18.15 -2.46
CA GLU A 73 -5.36 -18.94 -3.58
C GLU A 73 -6.89 -18.94 -3.73
N ARG A 74 -7.61 -18.02 -3.09
CA ARG A 74 -9.07 -17.92 -3.26
C ARG A 74 -9.39 -17.04 -4.46
N SER A 75 -10.10 -17.64 -5.43
CA SER A 75 -10.62 -17.04 -6.68
C SER A 75 -11.68 -15.95 -6.47
N LEU A 76 -11.38 -14.94 -5.66
CA LEU A 76 -12.19 -13.75 -5.44
C LEU A 76 -11.34 -12.51 -5.75
N LEU A 77 -11.97 -11.47 -6.30
CA LEU A 77 -11.32 -10.17 -6.43
C LEU A 77 -11.01 -9.63 -5.03
N LYS A 78 -9.78 -9.20 -4.81
CA LYS A 78 -9.32 -8.65 -3.54
C LYS A 78 -8.69 -7.29 -3.71
N ILE A 79 -8.63 -6.57 -2.60
CA ILE A 79 -8.14 -5.21 -2.54
C ILE A 79 -7.17 -5.11 -1.36
N ASP A 80 -5.95 -4.66 -1.64
CA ASP A 80 -5.09 -4.03 -0.64
C ASP A 80 -5.26 -2.52 -0.75
N PHE A 81 -5.71 -1.90 0.35
CA PHE A 81 -6.12 -0.49 0.41
C PHE A 81 -5.52 0.19 1.62
N GLY A 82 -5.24 1.48 1.47
CA GLY A 82 -5.12 2.40 2.58
C GLY A 82 -4.46 3.71 2.19
N ASP A 83 -4.51 4.62 3.13
CA ASP A 83 -3.93 5.94 3.00
C ASP A 83 -2.45 5.91 3.37
N SER A 84 -1.63 6.55 2.53
CA SER A 84 -0.22 6.84 2.77
C SER A 84 -0.10 8.30 3.17
N PHE A 85 0.50 8.56 4.33
CA PHE A 85 0.78 9.91 4.81
C PHE A 85 2.20 10.28 4.40
N ASP A 86 2.32 11.12 3.37
CA ASP A 86 3.58 11.76 3.03
C ASP A 86 3.69 13.06 3.84
N ARG A 87 4.78 13.22 4.58
CA ARG A 87 5.15 14.51 5.20
C ARG A 87 6.17 15.22 4.34
#